data_AF-A0A916K8H3-F1
#
_entry.id   AF-A0A916K8H3-F1
#
_cell.length_a   1.000
_cell.length_b   1.000
_cell.length_c   1.000
_cell.angle_alpha   90.00
_cell.angle_beta   90.00
_cell.angle_gamma   90.00
#
_symmetry.space_group_name_H-M   'P 1'
#
loop_
_entity.id
_entity.type
_entity.pdbx_description
1 polymer ?
#
loop_
_entity_poly.entity_id
_entity_poly.type
_entity_poly.pdbx_seq_one_letter_code
_entity_poly.pdbx_strand_id
1 'polypeptide(L)'
;MFVRHRSKKTEWLAILTTDLTLTVEEIIRIYAMRWDIEVFFKCTKSLLRLQKEFQGRSYDLLISHTTIVFSRYILLAWQHRKGTDARSFGGLFYLLCDEVGTLDWVVALQQLLDLINQVAQKAGKKISALIQRQLQQWIAALPSYIKACLPISCCES
;
A
#
# COMPACT_ATOMS: atom_id res chain seq x y z
N MET A 1 -0.07 16.04 26.07
CA MET A 1 -1.02 16.68 25.12
C MET A 1 -2.47 16.40 25.56
N PHE A 2 -3.41 17.30 25.28
CA PHE A 2 -4.83 17.13 25.61
C PHE A 2 -5.66 16.99 24.34
N VAL A 3 -6.44 15.91 24.24
CA VAL A 3 -7.34 15.63 23.12
C VAL A 3 -8.78 15.80 23.60
N ARG A 4 -9.55 16.66 22.93
CA ARG A 4 -10.96 16.87 23.30
C ARG A 4 -11.81 15.69 22.85
N HIS A 5 -12.69 15.21 23.73
CA HIS A 5 -13.60 14.15 23.36
C HIS A 5 -14.61 14.65 22.32
N ARG A 6 -14.80 13.91 21.22
CA ARG A 6 -15.65 14.33 20.09
C ARG A 6 -17.13 14.44 20.47
N SER A 7 -17.65 13.47 21.22
CA SER A 7 -19.06 13.44 21.64
C SER A 7 -19.36 14.22 22.93
N LYS A 8 -18.43 14.27 23.89
CA LYS A 8 -18.61 14.92 25.18
C LYS A 8 -17.69 16.13 25.31
N LYS A 9 -18.20 17.31 24.97
CA LYS A 9 -17.41 18.54 24.83
C LYS A 9 -16.69 19.01 26.12
N THR A 10 -17.12 18.53 27.28
CA THR A 10 -16.55 18.84 28.59
C THR A 10 -15.45 17.87 29.02
N GLU A 11 -15.31 16.72 28.34
CA GLU A 11 -14.32 15.70 28.67
C GLU A 11 -13.06 15.85 27.80
N TRP A 12 -11.91 15.65 28.43
CA TRP A 12 -10.60 15.76 27.82
C TRP A 12 -9.78 14.52 28.14
N LEU A 13 -9.05 14.02 27.16
CA LEU A 13 -8.11 12.92 27.31
C LEU A 13 -6.69 13.49 27.34
N ALA A 14 -5.99 13.28 28.45
CA ALA A 14 -4.57 13.59 28.56
C ALA A 14 -3.74 12.39 28.09
N ILE A 15 -2.89 12.60 27.08
CA ILE A 15 -1.93 11.60 26.61
C ILE A 15 -0.52 12.11 26.92
N LEU A 16 0.26 11.23 27.56
CA LEU A 16 1.65 11.46 27.96
C LEU A 16 2.52 10.48 27.17
N THR A 17 3.64 10.97 26.65
CA THR A 17 4.66 10.17 25.96
C THR A 17 6.02 10.47 26.57
N THR A 18 6.88 9.45 26.61
CA THR A 18 8.30 9.61 26.98
C THR A 18 9.16 10.01 25.80
N ASP A 19 8.69 9.78 24.58
CA ASP A 19 9.37 10.13 23.34
C ASP A 19 8.87 11.50 22.85
N LEU A 20 9.79 12.46 22.81
CA LEU A 20 9.54 13.85 22.39
C LEU A 20 9.79 14.08 20.90
N THR A 21 10.28 13.08 20.17
CA THR A 21 10.55 13.17 18.73
C THR A 21 9.29 12.94 17.89
N LEU A 22 8.27 12.31 18.48
CA LEU A 22 7.02 11.97 17.81
C LEU A 22 6.14 13.19 17.59
N THR A 23 5.49 13.21 16.42
CA THR A 23 4.45 14.21 16.11
C THR A 23 3.16 13.93 16.90
N VAL A 24 2.32 14.95 17.07
CA VAL A 24 1.04 14.84 17.78
C VAL A 24 0.13 13.80 17.13
N GLU A 25 0.11 13.77 15.80
CA GLU A 25 -0.66 12.84 14.98
C GLU A 25 -0.21 11.39 15.21
N GLU A 26 1.10 11.15 15.29
CA GLU A 26 1.65 9.83 15.59
C GLU A 26 1.33 9.37 17.00
N ILE A 27 1.42 10.27 17.99
CA ILE A 27 1.05 9.97 19.38
C ILE A 27 -0.43 9.54 19.45
N ILE A 28 -1.33 10.28 18.79
CA ILE A 28 -2.75 9.93 18.71
C ILE A 28 -2.94 8.58 18.02
N ARG A 29 -2.24 8.34 16.91
CA ARG A 29 -2.33 7.09 16.14
C ARG A 29 -1.88 5.89 16.98
N ILE A 30 -0.76 6.00 17.69
CA ILE A 30 -0.25 4.95 18.58
C ILE A 30 -1.23 4.72 19.72
N TYR A 31 -1.74 5.79 20.34
CA TYR A 31 -2.73 5.66 21.41
C TYR A 31 -4.02 4.98 20.94
N ALA A 32 -4.47 5.27 19.71
CA ALA A 32 -5.66 4.65 19.13
C ALA A 32 -5.54 3.11 19.03
N MET A 33 -4.33 2.58 18.81
CA MET A 33 -4.08 1.13 18.77
C MET A 33 -4.34 0.44 20.12
N ARG A 34 -4.40 1.18 21.24
CA ARG A 34 -4.75 0.63 22.56
C ARG A 34 -6.09 -0.10 22.53
N TRP A 35 -7.06 0.39 21.75
CA TRP A 35 -8.41 -0.19 21.71
C TRP A 35 -8.42 -1.66 21.24
N ASP A 36 -7.41 -2.08 20.49
CA ASP A 36 -7.30 -3.46 20.00
C ASP A 36 -7.26 -4.48 21.14
N ILE A 37 -6.73 -4.12 22.31
CA ILE A 37 -6.72 -5.03 23.48
C ILE A 37 -8.13 -5.27 24.04
N GLU A 38 -9.02 -4.27 23.94
CA GLU A 38 -10.40 -4.40 24.39
C GLU A 38 -11.18 -5.31 23.44
N VAL A 39 -10.93 -5.19 22.13
CA VAL A 39 -11.48 -6.09 21.11
C VAL A 39 -10.97 -7.51 21.32
N PHE A 40 -9.67 -7.68 21.58
CA PHE A 40 -9.08 -8.97 21.94
C PHE A 40 -9.76 -9.62 23.14
N PHE A 41 -9.89 -8.89 24.26
CA PHE A 41 -10.55 -9.43 25.46
C PHE A 41 -12.03 -9.70 25.26
N LYS A 42 -12.71 -8.89 24.44
CA LYS A 42 -14.10 -9.15 24.07
C LYS A 42 -14.21 -10.46 23.29
N CYS A 43 -13.41 -10.64 22.24
CA CYS A 43 -13.42 -11.85 21.40
C CYS A 43 -13.03 -13.11 22.16
N THR A 44 -11.97 -13.05 22.97
CA THR A 44 -11.51 -14.22 23.75
C THR A 44 -12.56 -14.68 24.76
N LYS A 45 -13.23 -13.75 25.45
CA LYS A 45 -14.31 -14.08 26.39
C LYS A 45 -15.58 -14.57 25.70
N SER A 46 -16.04 -13.89 24.64
CA SER A 46 -17.34 -14.18 24.01
C SER A 46 -17.28 -15.33 23.01
N LEU A 47 -16.22 -15.41 22.19
CA LEU A 47 -16.13 -16.36 21.07
C LEU A 47 -15.24 -17.56 21.41
N LEU A 48 -14.14 -17.33 22.13
CA LEU A 48 -13.17 -18.37 22.47
C LEU A 48 -13.32 -18.89 23.90
N ARG A 49 -14.45 -18.58 24.54
CA ARG A 49 -14.91 -19.17 25.80
C ARG A 49 -13.88 -19.12 26.94
N LEU A 50 -13.02 -18.09 26.99
CA LEU A 50 -11.95 -17.93 27.99
C LEU A 50 -12.43 -18.17 29.45
N GLN A 51 -13.67 -17.80 29.76
CA GLN A 51 -14.24 -17.97 31.11
C GLN A 51 -15.20 -19.16 31.25
N LYS A 52 -15.69 -19.73 30.15
CA LYS A 52 -16.82 -20.68 30.15
C LYS A 52 -16.44 -22.08 29.68
N GLU A 53 -15.34 -22.25 28.98
CA GLU A 53 -14.93 -23.55 28.43
C GLU A 53 -14.49 -24.52 29.53
N PHE A 54 -13.89 -23.98 30.59
CA PHE A 54 -13.19 -24.79 31.59
C PHE A 54 -13.29 -24.19 33.00
N GLN A 55 -13.45 -25.03 34.03
CA GLN A 55 -13.67 -24.63 35.44
C GLN A 55 -12.74 -25.41 36.40
N GLY A 56 -11.49 -25.66 36.01
CA GLY A 56 -10.53 -26.32 36.89
C GLY A 56 -9.98 -25.39 37.96
N ARG A 57 -9.58 -26.00 39.09
CA ARG A 57 -9.13 -25.29 40.30
C ARG A 57 -7.60 -25.20 40.44
N SER A 58 -6.85 -25.80 39.52
CA SER A 58 -5.38 -25.73 39.50
C SER A 58 -4.89 -24.49 38.75
N TYR A 59 -3.85 -23.86 39.28
CA TYR A 59 -3.25 -22.68 38.68
C TYR A 59 -2.55 -22.97 37.36
N ASP A 60 -1.80 -24.07 37.27
CA ASP A 60 -1.12 -24.51 36.03
C ASP A 60 -2.10 -24.74 34.90
N LEU A 61 -3.29 -25.22 35.26
CA LEU A 61 -4.36 -25.50 34.34
C LEU A 61 -5.04 -24.22 33.83
N LEU A 62 -5.19 -23.21 34.69
CA LEU A 62 -5.67 -21.88 34.31
C LEU A 62 -4.70 -21.19 33.35
N ILE A 63 -3.39 -21.29 33.61
CA ILE A 63 -2.34 -20.76 32.72
C ILE A 63 -2.38 -21.46 31.37
N SER A 64 -2.43 -22.79 31.38
CA SER A 64 -2.45 -23.59 30.15
C SER A 64 -3.68 -23.26 29.30
N HIS A 65 -4.86 -23.21 29.92
CA HIS A 65 -6.10 -22.85 29.25
C HIS A 65 -6.05 -21.44 28.64
N THR A 66 -5.59 -20.45 29.41
CA THR A 66 -5.46 -19.06 28.94
C THR A 66 -4.51 -18.96 27.76
N THR A 67 -3.37 -19.65 27.83
CA THR A 67 -2.38 -19.72 26.74
C THR A 67 -2.97 -20.32 25.48
N ILE A 68 -3.73 -21.41 25.59
CA ILE A 68 -4.39 -22.05 24.43
C ILE A 68 -5.40 -21.09 23.79
N VAL A 69 -6.24 -20.43 24.59
CA VAL A 69 -7.24 -19.48 24.09
C VAL A 69 -6.58 -18.30 23.38
N PHE A 70 -5.48 -17.77 23.93
CA PHE A 70 -4.75 -16.66 23.33
C PHE A 70 -4.06 -17.07 22.03
N SER A 71 -3.42 -18.25 21.99
CA SER A 71 -2.84 -18.81 20.76
C SER A 71 -3.89 -19.01 19.66
N ARG A 72 -5.07 -19.54 20.01
CA ARG A 72 -6.21 -19.65 19.08
C ARG A 72 -6.62 -18.30 18.52
N TYR A 73 -6.71 -17.28 19.36
CA TYR A 73 -7.02 -15.93 18.88
C TYR A 73 -5.97 -15.42 17.89
N ILE A 74 -4.68 -15.57 18.21
CA ILE A 74 -3.58 -15.08 17.36
C ILE A 74 -3.66 -15.72 15.98
N LEU A 75 -3.87 -17.05 15.91
CA LEU A 75 -4.00 -17.77 14.65
C LEU A 75 -5.21 -17.28 13.83
N LEU A 76 -6.37 -17.12 14.46
CA LEU A 76 -7.58 -16.62 13.79
C LEU A 76 -7.41 -15.18 13.30
N ALA A 77 -6.83 -14.31 14.13
CA ALA A 77 -6.57 -12.92 13.77
C ALA A 77 -5.58 -12.81 12.59
N TRP A 78 -4.55 -13.67 12.57
CA TRP A 78 -3.59 -13.76 11.47
C TRP A 78 -4.27 -14.22 10.17
N GLN A 79 -5.06 -15.29 10.24
CA GLN A 79 -5.79 -15.81 9.08
C GLN A 79 -6.79 -14.78 8.53
N HIS A 80 -7.53 -14.10 9.42
CA HIS A 80 -8.46 -13.04 9.04
C HIS A 80 -7.74 -11.87 8.34
N ARG A 81 -6.57 -11.45 8.86
CA ARG A 81 -5.75 -10.41 8.21
C ARG A 81 -5.31 -10.85 6.81
N LYS A 82 -4.84 -12.08 6.65
CA LYS A 82 -4.45 -12.62 5.34
C LYS A 82 -5.61 -12.67 4.34
N GLY A 83 -6.83 -12.96 4.80
CA GLY A 83 -8.01 -13.03 3.93
C GLY A 83 -8.68 -11.69 3.62
N THR A 84 -8.48 -10.67 4.47
CA THR A 84 -9.26 -9.41 4.40
C THR A 84 -8.43 -8.18 4.06
N ASP A 85 -7.14 -8.18 4.41
CA ASP A 85 -6.29 -6.99 4.24
C ASP A 85 -5.64 -6.94 2.85
N ALA A 86 -6.06 -5.96 2.05
CA ALA A 86 -5.44 -5.65 0.76
C ALA A 86 -3.97 -5.23 0.88
N ARG A 87 -3.48 -4.77 2.06
CA ARG A 87 -2.05 -4.54 2.29
C ARG A 87 -1.20 -5.81 2.25
N SER A 88 -1.82 -7.00 2.34
CA SER A 88 -1.14 -8.26 2.03
C SER A 88 -0.64 -8.29 0.58
N PHE A 89 -1.36 -7.62 -0.33
CA PHE A 89 -0.92 -7.32 -1.69
C PHE A 89 -0.13 -6.02 -1.80
N GLY A 90 -0.06 -5.19 -0.76
CA GLY A 90 0.71 -3.95 -0.76
C GLY A 90 2.19 -4.19 -1.06
N GLY A 91 2.79 -5.25 -0.49
CA GLY A 91 4.15 -5.66 -0.85
C GLY A 91 4.28 -6.05 -2.33
N LEU A 92 3.33 -6.82 -2.86
CA LEU A 92 3.29 -7.16 -4.29
C LEU A 92 3.08 -5.91 -5.16
N PHE A 93 2.24 -4.98 -4.74
CA PHE A 93 1.99 -3.71 -5.41
C PHE A 93 3.26 -2.84 -5.44
N TYR A 94 4.00 -2.73 -4.34
CA TYR A 94 5.27 -2.02 -4.32
C TYR A 94 6.34 -2.70 -5.17
N LEU A 95 6.44 -4.03 -5.14
CA LEU A 95 7.34 -4.78 -6.03
C LEU A 95 6.96 -4.60 -7.50
N LEU A 96 5.67 -4.64 -7.85
CA LEU A 96 5.19 -4.37 -9.20
C LEU A 96 5.41 -2.91 -9.62
N CYS A 97 5.26 -1.95 -8.70
CA CYS A 97 5.58 -0.54 -8.98
C CYS A 97 7.08 -0.33 -9.15
N ASP A 98 7.91 -1.04 -8.40
CA ASP A 98 9.38 -1.02 -8.55
C ASP A 98 9.79 -1.66 -9.88
N GLU A 99 9.22 -2.82 -10.25
CA GLU A 99 9.44 -3.47 -11.53
C GLU A 99 8.93 -2.63 -12.72
N VAL A 100 7.76 -1.99 -12.61
CA VAL A 100 7.29 -1.00 -13.58
C VAL A 100 8.19 0.24 -13.60
N GLY A 101 8.79 0.61 -12.47
CA GLY A 101 9.83 1.66 -12.39
C GLY A 101 11.13 1.26 -13.08
N THR A 102 11.48 -0.03 -13.12
CA THR A 102 12.67 -0.51 -13.86
C THR A 102 12.51 -0.43 -15.38
N LEU A 103 11.27 -0.50 -15.88
CA LEU A 103 10.92 -0.14 -17.26
C LEU A 103 10.58 1.35 -17.31
N ASP A 104 11.63 2.18 -17.26
CA ASP A 104 11.47 3.63 -17.37
C ASP A 104 10.64 3.95 -18.63
N TRP A 105 9.43 4.47 -18.45
CA TRP A 105 8.45 4.68 -19.54
C TRP A 105 9.05 5.50 -20.67
N VAL A 106 10.00 6.38 -20.34
CA VAL A 106 10.79 7.16 -21.29
C VAL A 106 11.62 6.25 -22.20
N VAL A 107 12.31 5.26 -21.63
CA VAL A 107 13.14 4.29 -22.35
C VAL A 107 12.29 3.39 -23.24
N ALA A 108 11.16 2.87 -22.73
CA ALA A 108 10.26 2.04 -23.53
C ALA A 108 9.68 2.81 -24.73
N LEU A 109 9.35 4.08 -24.53
CA LEU A 109 8.80 4.94 -25.58
C LEU A 109 9.88 5.32 -26.62
N GLN A 110 11.12 5.56 -26.19
CA GLN A 110 12.27 5.74 -27.09
C GLN A 110 12.52 4.48 -27.95
N GLN A 111 12.54 3.29 -27.33
CA GLN A 111 12.71 2.03 -28.06
C GLN A 111 11.61 1.78 -29.10
N LEU A 112 10.36 2.14 -28.78
CA LEU A 112 9.25 2.05 -29.73
C LEU A 112 9.47 2.96 -30.95
N LEU A 113 9.92 4.20 -30.73
CA LEU A 113 10.23 5.14 -31.81
C LEU A 113 11.38 4.64 -32.69
N ASP A 114 12.42 4.09 -32.08
CA ASP A 114 13.55 3.50 -32.81
C ASP A 114 13.11 2.31 -33.66
N LEU A 115 12.24 1.44 -33.14
CA LEU A 115 11.65 0.34 -33.90
C LEU A 115 10.83 0.85 -35.09
N ILE A 116 9.99 1.87 -34.90
CA ILE A 116 9.20 2.47 -35.99
C ILE A 116 10.12 3.08 -37.05
N ASN A 117 11.19 3.76 -36.65
CA ASN A 117 12.19 4.31 -37.56
C ASN A 117 12.93 3.21 -38.34
N GLN A 118 13.32 2.11 -37.68
CA GLN A 118 13.94 0.96 -38.34
C GLN A 118 13.00 0.30 -39.36
N VAL A 119 11.71 0.20 -39.04
CA VAL A 119 10.69 -0.30 -39.98
C VAL A 119 10.52 0.66 -41.15
N ALA A 120 10.51 1.98 -40.91
CA ALA A 120 10.42 2.99 -41.96
C ALA A 120 11.62 2.97 -42.92
N GLN A 121 12.83 2.67 -42.42
CA GLN A 121 14.05 2.53 -43.24
C GLN A 121 14.01 1.27 -44.12
N LYS A 122 13.42 0.18 -43.63
CA LYS A 122 13.26 -1.08 -44.38
C LYS A 122 12.06 -1.06 -45.33
N ALA A 123 11.12 -0.14 -45.13
CA ALA A 123 9.95 0.02 -45.97
C ALA A 123 10.28 0.82 -47.25
N GLY A 124 9.54 0.56 -48.33
CA GLY A 124 9.68 1.34 -49.57
C GLY A 124 9.39 2.83 -49.36
N LYS A 125 9.98 3.70 -50.19
CA LYS A 125 9.94 5.19 -50.06
C LYS A 125 8.54 5.76 -49.75
N LYS A 126 7.50 5.23 -50.39
CA LYS A 126 6.11 5.70 -50.21
C LYS A 126 5.54 5.38 -48.82
N ILE A 127 5.89 4.21 -48.26
CA ILE A 127 5.45 3.77 -46.94
C ILE A 127 6.24 4.48 -45.85
N SER A 128 7.55 4.65 -46.06
CA SER A 128 8.42 5.42 -45.16
C SER A 128 7.91 6.86 -44.95
N ALA A 129 7.59 7.55 -46.05
CA ALA A 129 7.02 8.90 -46.01
C ALA A 129 5.66 8.97 -45.29
N LEU A 130 4.83 7.92 -45.43
CA LEU A 130 3.55 7.84 -44.73
C LEU A 130 3.75 7.66 -43.22
N ILE A 131 4.65 6.76 -42.81
CA ILE A 131 4.97 6.49 -41.40
C ILE A 131 5.47 7.76 -40.73
N GLN A 132 6.42 8.46 -41.36
CA GLN A 132 7.03 9.67 -40.78
C GLN A 132 6.02 10.82 -40.66
N ARG A 133 5.13 10.99 -41.65
CA ARG A 133 4.02 11.96 -41.58
C ARG A 133 3.08 11.66 -40.41
N GLN A 134 2.72 10.39 -40.21
CA GLN A 134 1.82 10.02 -39.12
C GLN A 134 2.49 10.14 -37.75
N LEU A 135 3.77 9.81 -37.65
CA LEU A 135 4.55 9.98 -36.42
C LEU A 135 4.57 11.45 -35.99
N GLN A 136 4.81 12.37 -36.92
CA GLN A 136 4.81 13.81 -36.64
C GLN A 136 3.43 14.33 -36.22
N GLN A 137 2.35 13.87 -36.87
CA GLN A 137 0.99 14.25 -36.49
C GLN A 137 0.63 13.76 -35.08
N TRP A 138 1.02 12.52 -34.74
CA TRP A 138 0.83 11.96 -33.41
C TRP A 138 1.63 12.72 -32.35
N ILE A 139 2.92 12.98 -32.59
CA ILE A 139 3.77 13.77 -31.68
C ILE A 139 3.18 15.16 -31.46
N ALA A 140 2.69 15.83 -32.50
CA ALA A 140 2.08 17.15 -32.39
C ALA A 140 0.82 17.15 -31.50
N ALA A 141 0.05 16.06 -31.49
CA ALA A 141 -1.16 15.90 -30.67
C ALA A 141 -0.87 15.54 -29.20
N LEU A 142 0.37 15.20 -28.84
CA LEU A 142 0.73 14.83 -27.47
C LEU A 142 0.75 16.04 -26.50
N PRO A 143 0.39 15.83 -25.22
CA PRO A 143 0.59 16.81 -24.15
C PRO A 143 2.05 17.24 -23.99
N SER A 144 2.27 18.48 -23.50
CA SER A 144 3.61 19.07 -23.34
C SER A 144 4.55 18.26 -22.45
N TYR A 145 4.02 17.64 -21.38
CA TYR A 145 4.82 16.81 -20.48
C TYR A 145 5.34 15.53 -21.13
N ILE A 146 4.63 14.95 -22.12
CA ILE A 146 5.09 13.77 -22.87
C ILE A 146 6.10 14.18 -23.93
N LYS A 147 5.89 15.33 -24.58
CA LYS A 147 6.86 15.91 -25.55
C LYS A 147 8.22 16.17 -24.92
N ALA A 148 8.26 16.59 -23.65
CA ALA A 148 9.51 16.80 -22.91
C ALA A 148 10.31 15.50 -22.69
N CYS A 149 9.64 14.35 -22.65
CA CYS A 149 10.27 13.04 -22.51
C CYS A 149 10.80 12.46 -23.83
N LEU A 150 10.40 13.05 -24.96
CA LEU A 150 10.84 12.66 -26.29
C LEU A 150 12.06 13.50 -26.66
N PRO A 151 13.29 12.96 -26.70
CA PRO A 151 14.42 13.65 -27.29
C PRO A 151 14.21 13.66 -28.79
N ILE A 152 13.29 14.48 -29.27
CA ILE A 152 13.12 14.73 -30.69
C ILE A 152 14.34 15.56 -31.06
N SER A 153 15.42 14.90 -31.50
CA SER A 153 16.29 15.55 -32.46
C SER A 153 15.40 15.82 -33.67
N CYS A 154 14.80 17.00 -33.70
CA CYS A 154 14.39 17.58 -34.95
C CYS A 154 15.65 17.58 -35.78
N CYS A 155 15.75 16.64 -36.72
CA CYS A 155 16.72 16.71 -37.79
C CYS A 155 16.38 18.00 -38.55
N GLU A 156 16.95 19.11 -38.09
CA GLU A 156 17.14 20.27 -38.92
C GLU A 156 18.03 19.86 -40.09
N SER A 157 17.69 20.43 -41.24
CA SER A 157 18.07 19.99 -42.59
C SER A 157 19.56 20.04 -42.87
#